data_AF-A0A2V6NRL0-F1
#
_entry.id   AF-A0A2V6NRL0-F1
#
_cell.length_a   1.000
_cell.length_b   1.000
_cell.length_c   1.000
_cell.angle_alpha   90.00
_cell.angle_beta   90.00
_cell.angle_gamma   90.00
#
_symmetry.space_group_name_H-M   'P 1'
#
loop_
_entity.id
_entity.type
_entity.pdbx_description
1 polymer ?
#
loop_
_entity_poly.entity_id
_entity_poly.type
_entity_poly.pdbx_seq_one_letter_code
_entity_poly.pdbx_strand_id
1 'polypeptide(L)'
;KESGPEQLNLPAEQTRFTGQNPNEAFAVGILSTQVPFMNILGKDGNSRALLYLTPQQKPIFNLADERHESRLELGFISNDTPSPTDDDWALRFRAPDVAGIGSMKDPVDHKFKGYLSVERNPKER
;
A
#
# COMPACT_ATOMS: atom_id res chain seq x y z
N LYS A 1 -5.83 22.47 -5.46
CA LYS A 1 -6.31 21.80 -4.23
C LYS A 1 -5.55 20.49 -4.11
N GLU A 2 -4.51 20.45 -3.30
CA GLU A 2 -3.64 19.27 -3.13
C GLU A 2 -4.36 18.21 -2.29
N SER A 3 -4.58 17.01 -2.84
CA SER A 3 -5.00 15.82 -2.08
C SER A 3 -3.79 15.29 -1.30
N GLY A 4 -3.76 15.54 0.02
CA GLY A 4 -2.83 14.87 0.91
C GLY A 4 -3.08 13.36 0.96
N PRO A 5 -2.13 12.56 1.49
CA PRO A 5 -2.35 11.14 1.67
C PRO A 5 -3.56 10.92 2.58
N GLU A 6 -4.55 10.17 2.10
CA GLU A 6 -5.67 9.69 2.90
C GLU A 6 -5.10 8.89 4.08
N GLN A 7 -5.17 9.46 5.27
CA GLN A 7 -4.98 8.71 6.51
C GLN A 7 -6.09 7.66 6.55
N LEU A 8 -5.73 6.39 6.39
CA LEU A 8 -6.67 5.29 6.52
C LEU A 8 -7.03 5.15 8.00
N ASN A 9 -8.00 5.95 8.47
CA ASN A 9 -8.63 5.79 9.77
C ASN A 9 -9.43 4.48 9.73
N LEU A 10 -8.82 3.39 10.19
CA LEU A 10 -9.51 2.12 10.34
C LEU A 10 -10.58 2.27 11.44
N PRO A 11 -11.86 1.99 11.15
CA PRO A 11 -12.94 2.15 12.13
C PRO A 11 -12.77 1.15 13.27
N ALA A 12 -12.87 1.66 14.50
CA ALA A 12 -12.79 0.88 15.72
C ALA A 12 -14.11 0.14 15.97
N GLU A 13 -14.29 -1.06 15.41
CA GLU A 13 -15.25 -2.03 15.95
C GLU A 13 -14.90 -3.48 15.51
N GLN A 14 -14.91 -4.38 16.49
CA GLN A 14 -14.16 -5.64 16.51
C GLN A 14 -14.62 -6.71 15.49
N THR A 15 -13.65 -7.40 14.88
CA THR A 15 -13.82 -8.59 14.05
C THR A 15 -12.84 -9.66 14.54
N ARG A 16 -13.23 -10.93 14.70
CA ARG A 16 -12.44 -12.00 15.38
C ARG A 16 -10.92 -11.91 15.14
N PHE A 17 -10.18 -11.58 16.19
CA PHE A 17 -8.73 -11.42 16.20
C PHE A 17 -8.05 -12.61 16.87
N THR A 18 -6.90 -13.03 16.35
CA THR A 18 -5.79 -13.44 17.22
C THR A 18 -4.85 -12.25 17.27
N GLY A 19 -4.96 -11.49 18.37
CA GLY A 19 -3.90 -10.56 18.74
C GLY A 19 -4.31 -9.11 19.04
N GLN A 20 -4.86 -8.91 20.22
CA GLN A 20 -5.39 -7.61 20.69
C GLN A 20 -4.49 -6.96 21.76
N ASN A 21 -3.35 -7.55 22.10
CA ASN A 21 -2.46 -6.94 23.07
C ASN A 21 -1.59 -5.88 22.35
N PRO A 22 -1.50 -4.63 22.85
CA PRO A 22 -0.62 -3.59 22.30
C PRO A 22 0.87 -3.99 22.28
N ASN A 23 1.23 -5.11 22.90
CA ASN A 23 2.56 -5.73 22.84
C ASN A 23 2.73 -6.75 21.70
N GLU A 24 1.73 -6.93 20.84
CA GLU A 24 1.81 -7.91 19.77
C GLU A 24 2.49 -7.30 18.55
N ALA A 25 3.65 -7.86 18.21
CA ALA A 25 4.42 -7.43 17.05
C ALA A 25 3.72 -7.78 15.72
N PHE A 26 2.69 -8.63 15.74
CA PHE A 26 2.05 -9.18 14.56
C PHE A 26 0.55 -9.39 14.79
N ALA A 27 -0.26 -8.96 13.84
CA ALA A 27 -1.70 -9.20 13.81
C ALA A 27 -2.12 -9.72 12.43
N VAL A 28 -3.07 -10.65 12.42
CA VAL A 28 -3.73 -11.15 11.20
C VAL A 28 -5.22 -11.22 11.47
N GLY A 29 -6.03 -10.86 10.48
CA GLY A 29 -7.47 -10.87 10.66
C GLY A 29 -8.24 -10.39 9.44
N ILE A 30 -9.49 -10.06 9.69
CA ILE A 30 -10.42 -9.51 8.71
C ILE A 30 -10.97 -8.22 9.33
N LEU A 31 -11.04 -7.13 8.57
CA LEU A 31 -11.68 -5.89 8.99
C LEU A 31 -13.21 -6.02 8.93
N SER A 32 -13.95 -5.09 9.54
CA SER A 32 -15.42 -5.07 9.49
C SER A 32 -15.98 -4.97 8.07
N THR A 33 -15.18 -4.43 7.14
CA THR A 33 -15.43 -4.37 5.70
C THR A 33 -15.16 -5.69 4.97
N GLN A 34 -14.93 -6.79 5.70
CA GLN A 34 -14.55 -8.11 5.17
C GLN A 34 -13.20 -8.12 4.41
N VAL A 35 -12.36 -7.12 4.66
CA VAL A 35 -11.02 -7.04 4.05
C VAL A 35 -10.02 -7.81 4.92
N PRO A 36 -9.38 -8.88 4.43
CA PRO A 36 -8.33 -9.56 5.15
C PRO A 36 -7.07 -8.68 5.23
N PHE A 37 -6.36 -8.78 6.34
CA PHE A 37 -5.11 -8.06 6.55
C PHE A 37 -4.09 -8.86 7.36
N MET A 38 -2.83 -8.46 7.22
CA MET A 38 -1.69 -8.85 8.05
C MET A 38 -0.90 -7.58 8.37
N ASN A 39 -0.62 -7.34 9.65
CA ASN A 39 0.00 -6.11 10.14
C ASN A 39 1.16 -6.44 11.09
N ILE A 40 2.32 -5.81 10.88
CA ILE A 40 3.47 -5.86 11.78
C ILE A 40 3.57 -4.51 12.48
N LEU A 41 3.61 -4.54 13.82
CA LEU A 41 3.71 -3.34 14.64
C LEU A 41 5.15 -3.13 15.15
N GLY A 42 5.55 -1.86 15.22
CA GLY A 42 6.74 -1.43 15.94
C GLY A 42 6.53 -1.45 17.45
N LYS A 43 7.62 -1.27 18.20
CA LYS A 43 7.59 -1.18 19.68
C LYS A 43 6.77 0.00 20.21
N ASP A 44 6.53 0.99 19.36
CA ASP A 44 5.71 2.16 19.59
C ASP A 44 4.22 1.91 19.28
N GLY A 45 3.84 0.70 18.88
CA GLY A 45 2.48 0.33 18.50
C GLY A 45 2.08 0.77 17.08
N ASN A 46 2.97 1.41 16.33
CA ASN A 46 2.68 1.88 14.98
C ASN A 46 2.93 0.78 13.94
N SER A 47 2.16 0.76 12.85
CA SER A 47 2.39 -0.19 11.74
C SER A 47 3.75 0.07 11.08
N ARG A 48 4.47 -1.02 10.79
CA ARG A 48 5.72 -1.06 10.03
C ARG A 48 5.59 -1.82 8.72
N ALA A 49 4.69 -2.79 8.69
CA ALA A 49 4.33 -3.50 7.47
C ALA A 49 2.85 -3.83 7.49
N LEU A 50 2.14 -3.58 6.40
CA LEU A 50 0.72 -3.88 6.27
C LEU A 50 0.46 -4.51 4.90
N LEU A 51 -0.02 -5.74 4.90
CA LEU A 51 -0.60 -6.40 3.73
C LEU A 51 -2.11 -6.41 3.88
N TYR A 52 -2.84 -5.90 2.90
CA TYR A 52 -4.30 -5.88 2.90
C TYR A 52 -4.84 -5.92 1.48
N LEU A 53 -6.15 -6.16 1.35
CA LEU A 53 -6.85 -6.05 0.07
C LEU A 53 -7.53 -4.68 -0.07
N THR A 54 -7.48 -4.08 -1.24
CA THR A 54 -8.32 -2.92 -1.59
C THR A 54 -9.80 -3.32 -1.65
N PRO A 55 -10.74 -2.35 -1.73
CA PRO A 55 -12.15 -2.67 -2.01
C PRO A 55 -12.35 -3.54 -3.26
N GLN A 56 -11.48 -3.41 -4.27
CA GLN A 56 -11.43 -4.21 -5.49
C GLN A 56 -10.68 -5.55 -5.33
N GLN A 57 -10.44 -5.98 -4.09
CA GLN A 57 -9.77 -7.24 -3.75
C GLN A 57 -8.32 -7.35 -4.26
N LYS A 58 -7.60 -6.22 -4.38
CA LYS A 58 -6.20 -6.21 -4.85
C LYS A 58 -5.23 -6.14 -3.69
N PRO A 59 -4.18 -6.98 -3.66
CA PRO A 59 -3.21 -6.96 -2.57
C PRO A 59 -2.34 -5.71 -2.67
N ILE A 60 -2.22 -5.00 -1.56
CA ILE A 60 -1.26 -3.92 -1.35
C ILE A 60 -0.40 -4.27 -0.16
N PHE A 61 0.92 -4.15 -0.32
CA PHE A 61 1.89 -4.26 0.75
C PHE A 61 2.59 -2.93 0.99
N ASN A 62 2.39 -2.36 2.16
CA ASN A 62 2.97 -1.09 2.58
C ASN A 62 4.04 -1.33 3.64
N LEU A 63 5.16 -0.60 3.53
CA LEU A 63 6.15 -0.47 4.60
C LEU A 63 6.23 0.97 5.07
N ALA A 64 6.26 1.18 6.37
CA ALA A 64 6.38 2.49 7.00
C ALA A 64 7.58 2.52 7.95
N ASP A 65 8.14 3.72 8.12
CA ASP A 65 9.25 3.96 9.04
C ASP A 65 8.80 4.27 10.48
N GLU A 66 9.74 4.66 11.34
CA GLU A 66 9.47 5.05 12.72
C GLU A 66 8.66 6.33 12.89
N ARG A 67 8.56 7.15 11.84
CA ARG A 67 7.76 8.38 11.81
C ARG A 67 6.36 8.15 11.25
N HIS A 68 5.99 6.89 10.99
CA HIS A 68 4.73 6.52 10.34
C HIS A 68 4.63 7.05 8.89
N GLU A 69 5.77 7.30 8.24
CA GLU A 69 5.82 7.67 6.83
C GLU A 69 5.91 6.40 5.98
N SER A 70 4.99 6.22 5.04
CA SER A 70 5.08 5.13 4.06
C SER A 70 6.34 5.32 3.21
N ARG A 71 7.22 4.31 3.22
CA ARG A 71 8.49 4.29 2.49
C ARG A 71 8.42 3.44 1.23
N LEU A 72 7.60 2.38 1.27
CA LEU A 72 7.44 1.43 0.18
C LEU A 72 5.97 1.06 0.03
N GLU A 73 5.50 1.01 -1.19
CA GLU A 73 4.21 0.45 -1.56
C GLU A 73 4.42 -0.51 -2.73
N LEU A 74 4.06 -1.77 -2.52
CA LEU A 74 4.01 -2.80 -3.55
C LEU A 74 2.56 -3.13 -3.84
N GLY A 75 2.16 -3.08 -5.11
CA GLY A 75 0.79 -3.41 -5.49
C GLY A 75 0.49 -3.05 -6.94
N PHE A 76 -0.80 -3.12 -7.28
CA PHE A 76 -1.32 -2.76 -8.60
C PHE A 76 -1.72 -1.28 -8.62
N ILE A 77 -1.21 -0.52 -9.59
CA ILE A 77 -1.33 0.96 -9.65
C ILE A 77 -2.55 1.47 -10.43
N SER A 78 -3.06 0.75 -11.44
CA SER A 78 -4.35 1.06 -12.08
C SER A 78 -4.78 -0.04 -13.07
N ASN A 79 -5.93 -0.68 -12.83
CA ASN A 79 -7.21 -0.51 -13.54
C ASN A 79 -8.19 -1.56 -12.98
N ASP A 80 -9.50 -1.34 -13.10
CA ASP A 80 -10.56 -1.98 -12.28
C ASP A 80 -10.72 -3.51 -12.40
N THR A 81 -9.84 -4.26 -13.08
CA THR A 81 -9.91 -5.74 -13.13
C THR A 81 -8.62 -6.45 -13.59
N PRO A 82 -7.55 -6.55 -12.77
CA PRO A 82 -6.46 -7.45 -13.12
C PRO A 82 -6.88 -8.90 -13.08
N SER A 83 -7.02 -9.44 -14.28
CA SER A 83 -7.05 -10.86 -14.63
C SER A 83 -5.63 -11.43 -14.48
N PRO A 84 -5.43 -12.75 -14.38
CA PRO A 84 -4.10 -13.38 -14.56
C PRO A 84 -3.37 -13.00 -15.86
N THR A 85 -4.02 -12.28 -16.77
CA THR A 85 -3.50 -11.72 -18.02
C THR A 85 -3.09 -10.25 -17.92
N ASP A 86 -3.30 -9.59 -16.77
CA ASP A 86 -2.83 -8.22 -16.56
C ASP A 86 -1.33 -8.24 -16.30
N ASP A 87 -0.67 -7.53 -17.18
CA ASP A 87 0.76 -7.48 -17.42
C ASP A 87 1.41 -6.25 -16.75
N ASP A 88 0.57 -5.49 -16.02
CA ASP A 88 0.88 -4.20 -15.44
C ASP A 88 1.29 -4.36 -13.97
N TRP A 89 2.45 -3.83 -13.63
CA TRP A 89 2.97 -3.85 -12.26
C TRP A 89 3.81 -2.63 -11.98
N ALA A 90 3.90 -2.24 -10.71
CA ALA A 90 4.89 -1.28 -10.28
C ALA A 90 5.36 -1.48 -8.85
N LEU A 91 6.52 -0.88 -8.62
CA LEU A 91 7.18 -0.67 -7.35
C LEU A 91 7.27 0.84 -7.14
N ARG A 92 6.66 1.35 -6.06
CA ARG A 92 6.70 2.76 -5.72
C ARG A 92 7.40 2.96 -4.37
N PHE A 93 8.38 3.86 -4.37
CA PHE A 93 9.05 4.35 -3.19
C PHE A 93 8.44 5.71 -2.83
N ARG A 94 8.08 5.89 -1.57
CA ARG A 94 7.47 7.12 -1.06
C ARG A 94 8.42 7.76 -0.03
N ALA A 95 8.53 9.08 -0.07
CA ALA A 95 9.22 9.97 0.88
C ALA A 95 10.78 9.90 0.96
N PRO A 96 11.47 11.06 1.04
CA PRO A 96 10.92 12.41 0.84
C PRO A 96 10.53 12.64 -0.62
N ASP A 97 11.32 12.11 -1.55
CA ASP A 97 11.01 12.06 -2.98
C ASP A 97 10.18 10.83 -3.32
N VAL A 98 9.44 10.90 -4.42
CA VAL A 98 8.72 9.74 -4.96
C VAL A 98 9.55 9.15 -6.09
N ALA A 99 9.91 7.88 -5.97
CA ALA A 99 10.48 7.13 -7.07
C ALA A 99 9.54 6.00 -7.46
N GLY A 100 9.51 5.67 -8.75
CA GLY A 100 8.68 4.59 -9.26
C GLY A 100 9.39 3.86 -10.38
N ILE A 101 9.25 2.53 -10.38
CA ILE A 101 9.58 1.69 -11.52
C ILE A 101 8.40 0.77 -11.77
N GLY A 102 8.06 0.58 -13.04
CA GLY A 102 7.01 -0.35 -13.39
C GLY A 102 6.94 -0.60 -14.88
N SER A 103 5.98 -1.43 -15.25
CA SER A 103 5.66 -1.74 -16.62
C SER A 103 4.15 -1.65 -16.79
N MET A 104 3.73 -1.05 -17.90
CA MET A 104 2.34 -0.95 -18.29
C MET A 104 2.19 -1.42 -19.73
N LYS A 105 1.19 -2.23 -20.01
CA LYS A 105 0.83 -2.67 -21.34
C LYS A 105 0.02 -1.58 -22.02
N ASP A 106 0.51 -1.11 -23.16
CA ASP A 106 -0.20 -0.13 -23.95
C ASP A 106 -1.54 -0.73 -24.45
N PRO A 107 -2.67 -0.06 -24.22
CA PRO A 107 -3.97 -0.61 -24.57
C PRO A 107 -4.24 -0.65 -26.09
N VAL A 108 -3.46 0.09 -26.89
CA VAL A 108 -3.63 0.20 -28.35
C VAL A 108 -2.79 -0.84 -29.09
N ASP A 109 -1.50 -0.96 -28.76
CA ASP A 109 -0.58 -1.87 -29.48
C ASP A 109 -0.15 -3.10 -28.68
N HIS A 110 -0.64 -3.24 -27.44
CA HIS A 110 -0.32 -4.33 -26.51
C HIS A 110 1.16 -4.50 -26.19
N LYS A 111 2.00 -3.50 -26.51
CA LYS A 111 3.41 -3.52 -26.13
C LYS A 111 3.58 -3.05 -24.71
N PHE A 112 4.58 -3.60 -24.05
CA PHE A 112 4.97 -3.16 -22.72
C PHE A 112 5.77 -1.87 -22.80
N LYS A 113 5.34 -0.87 -22.02
CA LYS A 113 6.05 0.37 -21.77
C LYS A 113 6.50 0.38 -20.32
N GLY A 114 7.81 0.28 -20.12
CA GLY A 114 8.41 0.51 -18.83
C GLY A 114 8.39 1.99 -18.48
N TYR A 115 8.34 2.31 -17.19
CA TYR A 115 8.63 3.65 -16.70
C TYR A 115 9.62 3.61 -15.55
N LEU A 116 10.42 4.66 -15.48
CA LEU A 116 11.26 5.01 -14.34
C LEU A 116 11.01 6.49 -14.06
N SER A 117 10.53 6.82 -12.87
CA SER A 117 10.27 8.19 -12.47
C SER A 117 10.95 8.52 -11.15
N VAL A 118 11.40 9.76 -11.04
CA VAL A 118 11.81 10.40 -9.79
C VAL A 118 11.15 11.77 -9.78
N GLU A 119 10.27 11.98 -8.82
CA GLU A 119 9.59 13.25 -8.58
C GLU A 119 10.06 13.79 -7.24
N ARG A 120 10.70 14.97 -7.27
CA ARG A 120 11.14 15.63 -6.05
C ARG A 120 9.97 16.22 -5.31
N ASN A 121 9.89 16.02 -4.01
CA ASN A 121 8.88 16.68 -3.19
C ASN A 121 9.25 18.16 -3.00
N PRO A 122 8.46 19.12 -3.52
CA PRO A 122 8.82 20.53 -3.47
C PRO A 122 8.76 21.14 -2.07
N LYS A 123 8.26 20.41 -1.05
CA LYS A 123 8.05 20.90 0.31
C LYS A 123 9.29 20.81 1.23
N GLU A 124 10.40 20.26 0.76
CA GLU A 124 11.68 20.25 1.48
C GLU A 124 12.65 21.26 0.86
N ARG A 125 12.61 22.51 1.35
CA ARG A 125 13.68 23.53 1.21
C ARG A 125 13.89 24.26 2.52
#